data_AF-A0A3N7HCE4-F1
#
_entry.id   AF-A0A3N7HCE4-F1
#
_cell.length_a   1.000
_cell.length_b   1.000
_cell.length_c   1.000
_cell.angle_alpha   90.00
_cell.angle_beta   90.00
_cell.angle_gamma   90.00
#
_symmetry.space_group_name_H-M   'P 1'
#
loop_
_entity.id
_entity.type
_entity.pdbx_description
1 polymer ?
#
loop_
_entity_poly.entity_id
_entity_poly.type
_entity_poly.pdbx_seq_one_letter_code
_entity_poly.pdbx_strand_id
1 'polypeptide(L)' 'MVQRLTYRKRHSYATKSNQHRVVKTPGGKLVYQTTKKRASGPKCPVTGKRIQGGHGIVSGRRGSGDPCVNVTIGDKQ' A
#
# COMPACT_ATOMS: atom_id res chain seq x y z
N MET A 1 16.03 -20.26 10.37
CA MET A 1 15.28 -19.23 11.14
C MET A 1 14.82 -18.15 10.17
N VAL A 2 13.57 -17.67 10.26
CA VAL A 2 12.98 -16.74 9.27
C VAL A 2 13.24 -15.26 9.62
N GLN A 3 13.37 -14.44 8.58
CA GLN A 3 13.22 -12.97 8.54
C GLN A 3 12.17 -12.36 9.50
N ARG A 4 12.47 -12.04 10.77
CA ARG A 4 11.55 -11.24 11.62
C ARG A 4 11.65 -9.74 11.31
N LEU A 5 10.52 -9.05 11.35
CA LEU A 5 10.40 -7.64 10.94
C LEU A 5 9.98 -6.74 12.10
N THR A 6 10.59 -5.57 12.18
CA THR A 6 10.25 -4.51 13.14
C THR A 6 9.69 -3.28 12.43
N TYR A 7 8.79 -2.56 13.09
CA TYR A 7 8.26 -1.32 12.54
C TYR A 7 9.38 -0.28 12.37
N ARG A 8 9.40 0.39 11.22
CA ARG A 8 10.38 1.46 10.92
C ARG A 8 10.01 2.81 11.53
N LYS A 9 8.75 2.98 11.93
CA LYS A 9 8.22 4.21 12.51
C LYS A 9 8.31 4.14 14.02
N ARG A 10 8.43 5.30 14.68
CA ARG A 10 8.38 5.41 16.15
C ARG A 10 7.07 4.89 16.76
N HIS A 11 5.98 4.88 16.00
CA HIS A 11 4.69 4.38 16.45
C HIS A 11 4.63 2.85 16.39
N SER A 12 4.62 2.21 17.56
CA SER A 12 4.70 0.75 17.71
C SER A 12 3.37 0.01 17.62
N TYR A 13 2.24 0.72 17.50
CA TYR A 13 0.91 0.09 17.55
C TYR A 13 0.40 -0.27 16.14
N ALA A 14 -0.40 -1.35 16.10
CA ALA A 14 -1.05 -1.86 14.89
C ALA A 14 -2.34 -1.09 14.56
N THR A 15 -2.22 0.19 14.22
CA THR A 15 -3.35 1.05 13.89
C THR A 15 -3.64 1.06 12.39
N LYS A 16 -4.88 1.42 12.00
CA LYS A 16 -5.30 1.49 10.57
C LYS A 16 -4.48 2.47 9.73
N SER A 17 -3.86 3.48 10.34
CA SER A 17 -2.95 4.43 9.68
C SER A 17 -1.52 3.92 9.55
N ASN A 18 -1.16 2.86 10.29
CA ASN A 18 0.17 2.27 10.34
C ASN A 18 0.17 0.87 9.68
N GLN A 19 -0.53 0.74 8.56
CA GLN A 19 -0.53 -0.49 7.77
C GLN A 19 0.72 -0.55 6.90
N HIS A 20 1.33 -1.73 6.81
CA HIS A 20 2.58 -1.94 6.09
C HIS A 20 2.45 -3.12 5.12
N ARG A 21 3.20 -3.06 4.01
CA ARG A 21 3.44 -4.20 3.11
C ARG A 21 4.86 -4.69 3.29
N VAL A 22 5.04 -6.01 3.27
CA VAL A 22 6.36 -6.64 3.28
C VAL A 22 6.89 -6.65 1.85
N VAL A 23 8.06 -6.06 1.64
CA VAL A 23 8.72 -6.04 0.33
C VAL A 23 10.09 -6.68 0.45
N LYS A 24 10.44 -7.52 -0.52
CA LYS A 24 11.81 -8.01 -0.72
C LYS A 24 12.61 -6.90 -1.37
N THR A 25 13.62 -6.42 -0.66
CA THR A 25 14.57 -5.46 -1.23
C THR A 25 15.53 -6.19 -2.18
N PRO A 26 16.11 -5.49 -3.17
CA PRO A 26 17.14 -6.07 -4.04
C PRO A 26 18.33 -6.68 -3.27
N GLY A 27 18.64 -6.15 -2.08
CA GLY A 27 19.66 -6.69 -1.18
C GLY A 27 19.23 -7.94 -0.39
N GLY A 28 18.15 -8.62 -0.78
CA GLY A 28 17.70 -9.89 -0.18
C GLY A 28 17.06 -9.77 1.20
N LYS A 29 16.81 -8.55 1.70
CA LYS A 29 16.20 -8.32 3.03
C LYS A 29 14.70 -8.06 2.89
N LEU A 30 13.90 -8.65 3.78
CA LEU A 30 12.49 -8.30 3.94
C LEU A 30 12.36 -7.00 4.74
N VAL A 31 11.56 -6.05 4.24
CA VAL A 31 11.39 -4.73 4.87
C VAL A 31 9.93 -4.28 4.81
N TYR A 32 9.44 -3.63 5.87
CA TYR A 32 8.15 -2.95 5.86
C TYR A 32 8.19 -1.65 5.06
N GLN A 33 7.28 -1.52 4.10
CA GLN A 33 6.95 -0.26 3.46
C GLN A 33 5.60 0.25 3.95
N THR A 34 5.54 1.54 4.27
CA THR A 34 4.33 2.17 4.80
C THR A 34 3.32 2.36 3.69
N THR A 35 2.13 1.80 3.91
CA THR A 35 1.00 2.00 3.01
C THR A 35 0.06 3.04 3.55
N LYS A 36 -0.46 3.86 2.65
CA LYS A 36 -1.54 4.79 2.97
C LYS A 36 -2.85 4.03 3.05
N LYS A 37 -3.80 4.58 3.82
CA LYS A 37 -5.17 4.08 3.87
C LYS A 37 -5.75 4.06 2.46
N ARG A 38 -6.51 3.01 2.14
CA ARG A 38 -7.22 2.93 0.86
C ARG A 38 -8.29 4.00 0.80
N ALA A 39 -8.27 4.81 -0.26
CA ALA A 39 -9.31 5.79 -0.49
C ALA A 39 -10.58 5.11 -0.99
N SER A 40 -11.72 5.61 -0.53
CA SER A 40 -13.00 5.32 -1.19
C SER A 40 -13.06 6.07 -2.52
N GLY A 41 -13.53 5.41 -3.57
CA GLY A 41 -13.82 6.07 -4.84
C GLY A 41 -14.97 7.06 -4.69
N PRO A 42 -15.09 8.05 -5.59
CA PRO A 42 -16.17 9.01 -5.58
C PRO A 42 -17.52 8.30 -5.71
N LYS A 43 -18.48 8.75 -4.91
CA LYS A 43 -19.87 8.28 -4.94
C LYS A 43 -20.74 9.37 -5.55
N CYS A 44 -21.77 8.96 -6.30
CA CYS A 44 -22.80 9.87 -6.76
C CYS A 44 -23.56 10.44 -5.55
N PRO A 45 -23.72 11.78 -5.43
CA PRO A 45 -24.40 12.39 -4.28
C PRO A 45 -25.89 12.05 -4.22
N VAL A 46 -26.52 11.74 -5.36
CA VAL A 46 -27.96 11.48 -5.45
C VAL A 46 -28.27 9.99 -5.34
N THR A 47 -27.52 9.15 -6.06
CA THR A 47 -27.80 7.71 -6.16
C THR A 47 -26.98 6.87 -5.17
N GLY A 48 -25.95 7.42 -4.55
CA GLY A 48 -25.04 6.70 -3.64
C GLY A 48 -24.16 5.63 -4.31
N LYS A 49 -24.38 5.33 -5.59
CA LYS A 49 -23.59 4.39 -6.40
C LYS A 49 -22.18 4.92 -6.64
N ARG A 50 -21.21 4.00 -6.74
CA ARG A 50 -19.83 4.35 -7.11
C ARG A 50 -19.79 4.76 -8.58
N ILE A 51 -19.12 5.87 -8.86
CA ILE A 51 -18.93 6.34 -10.23
C ILE A 51 -17.85 5.47 -10.89
N GLN A 52 -18.19 4.85 -12.02
CA GLN A 52 -17.24 4.05 -12.80
C GLN A 52 -16.19 4.98 -13.44
N GLY A 53 -14.92 4.59 -13.41
CA GLY A 53 -13.80 5.43 -13.86
C GLY A 53 -13.31 6.47 -12.84
N GLY A 54 -14.04 6.69 -11.75
CA GLY A 54 -13.59 7.56 -10.66
C GLY A 54 -12.54 6.88 -9.78
N HIS A 55 -11.28 7.30 -9.87
CA HIS A 55 -10.22 6.82 -8.98
C HIS A 55 -10.35 7.46 -7.59
N GLY A 56 -10.35 6.63 -6.54
CA GLY A 56 -10.27 7.10 -5.17
C GLY A 56 -8.85 7.58 -4.86
N ILE A 57 -8.69 8.88 -4.61
CA ILE A 57 -7.43 9.45 -4.15
C ILE A 57 -7.50 9.71 -2.65
N VAL A 58 -6.42 9.39 -1.92
CA VAL A 58 -6.23 9.95 -0.59
C VAL A 58 -5.90 11.42 -0.83
N SER A 59 -6.74 12.33 -0.34
CA SER A 59 -6.62 13.79 -0.50
C SER A 59 -5.15 14.23 -0.49
N GLY A 60 -4.65 14.70 -1.65
CA GLY A 60 -3.31 15.27 -1.78
C GLY A 60 -2.22 14.42 -2.48
N ARG A 61 -2.51 13.33 -3.20
CA ARG A 61 -1.53 12.71 -4.12
C ARG A 61 -2.14 12.24 -5.45
N ARG A 62 -1.66 12.82 -6.56
CA ARG A 62 -1.66 12.15 -7.86
C ARG A 62 -0.58 11.06 -7.80
N GLY A 63 -0.98 9.79 -7.77
CA GLY A 63 -0.07 8.66 -7.99
C GLY A 63 0.80 8.23 -6.80
N SER A 64 1.20 6.96 -6.86
CA SER A 64 2.10 6.20 -5.95
C SER A 64 1.50 5.69 -4.63
N GLY A 65 0.46 4.86 -4.72
CA GLY A 65 0.08 3.91 -3.67
C GLY A 65 0.69 2.51 -3.85
N ASP A 66 1.13 2.17 -5.06
CA ASP A 66 1.96 1.02 -5.35
C ASP A 66 3.34 1.54 -5.79
N PRO A 67 4.29 1.72 -4.86
CA PRO A 67 5.65 2.01 -5.25
C PRO A 67 6.24 0.76 -5.92
N CYS A 68 6.74 0.97 -7.15
CA CYS A 68 7.51 0.03 -7.96
C CYS A 68 6.76 -1.27 -8.28
N VAL A 69 6.11 -1.27 -9.44
CA VAL A 69 6.15 -2.43 -10.33
C VAL A 69 7.63 -2.84 -10.41
N ASN A 70 8.02 -3.87 -9.65
CA ASN A 70 9.27 -4.54 -9.96
C ASN A 70 9.00 -5.27 -11.27
N VAL A 71 9.69 -4.81 -12.30
CA VAL A 71 9.93 -5.51 -13.56
C VAL A 71 10.20 -6.99 -13.24
N THR A 72 9.53 -7.85 -14.00
CA THR A 72 9.66 -9.31 -14.02
C THR A 72 11.06 -9.82 -13.63
N ILE A 73 11.12 -10.58 -12.54
CA ILE A 73 11.97 -11.78 -12.41
C ILE A 73 10.96 -12.82 -11.93
N GLY A 74 10.42 -13.65 -12.82
CA GLY A 74 11.15 -14.84 -13.25
C GLY A 74 10.88 -15.93 -12.22
N ASP A 75 9.98 -16.85 -12.59
CA ASP A 75 9.86 -18.22 -12.10
C ASP A 75 9.84 -18.47 -10.57
N LYS A 76 8.72 -19.03 -10.10
CA LYS A 76 8.62 -20.47 -9.76
C LYS A 76 7.39 -20.73 -8.89
N GLN A 77 6.62 -21.73 -9.36
CA GLN A 77 5.81 -22.73 -8.64
C GLN A 77 5.08 -22.32 -7.36
#